data_AF-A0A3B8L6Q7-F1
#
_entry.id   AF-A0A3B8L6Q7-F1
#
_cell.length_a   1.000
_cell.length_b   1.000
_cell.length_c   1.000
_cell.angle_alpha   90.00
_cell.angle_beta   90.00
_cell.angle_gamma   90.00
#
_symmetry.space_group_name_H-M   'P 1'
#
loop_
_entity.id
_entity.type
_entity.pdbx_description
1 polymer ?
#
loop_
_entity_poly.entity_id
_entity_poly.type
_entity_poly.pdbx_seq_one_letter_code
_entity_poly.pdbx_strand_id
1 'polypeptide(L)'
;MSDRELLKRLGAGETIDQVAGGEGWDRATFDDWWTGLVTSRLPDSESTLEVGVEAEVRIVRDDRGIPHVLAGNDVDLFVGFGLAMAQDRLFQLDYLRRKGLGRLAEILGSDGLEIDLIARTVGLNRIAAAHWEDLPEETRRLTEAFASGINAHIDSLPEEGWPVEFDLLDYRPEPFSGVDLLAIETEFRWYLTGRFPVIVLPELARRRLGDGPLLDAYLRGEQEDEAIFPAGVWVRPPGGDSDPTDPVGAVVGD
;
A
#
# COMPACT_ATOMS: atom_id res chain seq x y z
N MET A 1 9.13 -28.84 16.56
CA MET A 1 9.51 -27.45 16.95
C MET A 1 8.25 -26.60 17.13
N SER A 2 8.34 -25.32 17.49
CA SER A 2 7.18 -24.40 17.43
C SER A 2 6.82 -24.06 15.97
N ASP A 3 5.56 -23.69 15.71
CA ASP A 3 5.10 -23.28 14.38
C ASP A 3 5.91 -22.09 13.84
N ARG A 4 6.23 -21.13 14.72
CA ARG A 4 7.05 -19.98 14.35
C ARG A 4 8.45 -20.39 13.87
N GLU A 5 9.09 -21.35 14.53
CA GLU A 5 10.40 -21.86 14.09
C GLU A 5 10.34 -22.56 12.73
N LEU A 6 9.26 -23.30 12.46
CA LEU A 6 9.03 -23.92 11.16
C LEU A 6 8.84 -22.86 10.06
N LEU A 7 8.06 -21.81 10.32
CA LEU A 7 7.86 -20.70 9.39
C LEU A 7 9.19 -19.96 9.12
N LYS A 8 9.98 -19.66 10.15
CA LYS A 8 11.29 -18.99 9.95
C LYS A 8 12.21 -19.77 9.00
N ARG A 9 12.24 -21.10 9.10
CA ARG A 9 13.04 -21.95 8.20
C ARG A 9 12.54 -21.85 6.75
N LEU A 10 11.22 -21.91 6.54
CA LEU A 10 10.62 -21.73 5.23
C LEU A 10 10.96 -20.35 4.65
N GLY A 11 10.83 -19.28 5.45
CA GLY A 11 11.15 -17.92 5.03
C GLY A 11 12.64 -17.68 4.78
N ALA A 12 13.53 -18.42 5.45
CA ALA A 12 14.96 -18.44 5.18
C ALA A 12 15.35 -19.19 3.89
N GLY A 13 14.37 -19.78 3.19
CA GLY A 13 14.55 -20.45 1.90
C GLY A 13 14.75 -21.95 1.98
N GLU A 14 14.54 -22.58 3.15
CA GLU A 14 14.47 -24.05 3.21
C GLU A 14 13.24 -24.56 2.47
N THR A 15 13.41 -25.66 1.73
CA THR A 15 12.29 -26.28 1.02
C THR A 15 11.35 -26.97 1.99
N ILE A 16 10.10 -27.16 1.55
CA ILE A 16 9.09 -27.93 2.30
C ILE A 16 9.63 -29.31 2.70
N ASP A 17 10.35 -29.99 1.80
CA ASP A 17 10.92 -31.31 2.08
C ASP A 17 11.99 -31.28 3.18
N GLN A 18 12.80 -30.22 3.25
CA GLN A 18 13.82 -30.04 4.30
C GLN A 18 13.18 -29.77 5.67
N VAL A 19 12.11 -28.97 5.70
CA VAL A 19 11.37 -28.65 6.93
C VAL A 19 10.60 -29.88 7.41
N ALA A 20 9.79 -30.50 6.54
CA ALA A 20 9.00 -31.70 6.84
C ALA A 20 9.89 -32.88 7.24
N GLY A 21 10.98 -33.12 6.51
CA GLY A 21 11.94 -34.18 6.83
C GLY A 21 12.59 -34.00 8.21
N GLY A 22 12.81 -32.76 8.67
CA GLY A 22 13.32 -32.46 10.00
C GLY A 22 12.38 -32.84 11.14
N GLU A 23 11.07 -32.83 10.90
CA GLU A 23 10.03 -33.25 11.86
C GLU A 23 9.55 -34.70 11.62
N GLY A 24 10.10 -35.39 10.61
CA GLY A 24 9.68 -36.75 10.23
C GLY A 24 8.30 -36.80 9.56
N TRP A 25 7.85 -35.68 8.98
CA TRP A 25 6.58 -35.57 8.28
C TRP A 25 6.69 -35.99 6.81
N ASP A 26 5.62 -36.59 6.31
CA ASP A 26 5.40 -36.71 4.88
C ASP A 26 4.72 -35.44 4.33
N ARG A 27 4.53 -35.38 3.00
CA ARG A 27 3.95 -34.22 2.36
C ARG A 27 2.50 -33.95 2.80
N ALA A 28 1.70 -35.00 3.00
CA ALA A 28 0.32 -34.87 3.43
C ALA A 28 0.23 -34.28 4.84
N THR A 29 1.07 -34.75 5.76
CA THR A 29 1.15 -34.23 7.13
C THR A 29 1.56 -32.75 7.14
N PHE A 30 2.49 -32.35 6.28
CA PHE A 30 2.85 -30.93 6.12
C PHE A 30 1.68 -30.10 5.60
N ASP A 31 0.97 -30.56 4.58
CA ASP A 31 -0.15 -29.81 3.99
C ASP A 31 -1.32 -29.68 4.99
N ASP A 32 -1.59 -30.71 5.81
CA ASP A 32 -2.57 -30.67 6.91
C ASP A 32 -2.15 -29.67 8.00
N TRP A 33 -0.88 -29.71 8.43
CA TRP A 33 -0.33 -28.74 9.37
C TRP A 33 -0.43 -27.30 8.82
N TRP A 34 0.00 -27.08 7.58
CA TRP A 34 -0.05 -25.78 6.93
C TRP A 34 -1.48 -25.24 6.87
N THR A 35 -2.43 -26.07 6.46
CA THR A 35 -3.86 -25.71 6.39
C THR A 35 -4.41 -25.35 7.77
N GLY A 36 -4.10 -26.15 8.80
CA GLY A 36 -4.49 -25.86 10.18
C GLY A 36 -3.92 -24.55 10.69
N LEU A 37 -2.64 -24.30 10.42
CA LEU A 37 -1.92 -23.09 10.80
C LEU A 37 -2.50 -21.85 10.12
N VAL A 38 -2.64 -21.82 8.79
CA VAL A 38 -3.18 -20.63 8.11
C VAL A 38 -4.63 -20.36 8.50
N THR A 39 -5.41 -21.40 8.77
CA THR A 39 -6.80 -21.26 9.24
C THR A 39 -6.86 -20.67 10.64
N SER A 40 -5.93 -21.03 11.52
CA SER A 40 -5.89 -20.46 12.89
C SER A 40 -5.44 -19.01 12.93
N ARG A 41 -4.83 -18.48 11.85
CA ARG A 41 -4.46 -17.06 11.70
C ARG A 41 -5.57 -16.19 11.11
N LEU A 42 -6.73 -16.75 10.79
CA LEU A 42 -7.86 -15.94 10.30
C LEU A 42 -8.39 -15.01 11.41
N PRO A 43 -8.79 -13.77 11.07
CA PRO A 43 -9.27 -12.82 12.07
C PRO A 43 -10.55 -13.31 12.75
N ASP A 44 -10.63 -13.11 14.07
CA ASP A 44 -11.82 -13.41 14.86
C ASP A 44 -12.92 -12.39 14.57
N SER A 45 -14.02 -12.84 13.96
CA SER A 45 -15.16 -12.01 13.59
C SER A 45 -16.20 -11.83 14.70
N GLU A 46 -16.09 -12.56 15.81
CA GLU A 46 -17.09 -12.57 16.89
C GLU A 46 -16.59 -11.88 18.17
N SER A 47 -15.35 -11.38 18.16
CA SER A 47 -14.73 -10.72 19.30
C SER A 47 -15.24 -9.29 19.51
N THR A 48 -15.21 -8.86 20.77
CA THR A 48 -15.36 -7.44 21.15
C THR A 48 -14.01 -6.93 21.63
N LEU A 49 -13.59 -5.79 21.10
CA LEU A 49 -12.33 -5.14 21.46
C LEU A 49 -12.62 -3.77 22.06
N GLU A 50 -12.04 -3.48 23.22
CA GLU A 50 -12.07 -2.15 23.82
C GLU A 50 -10.99 -1.30 23.15
N VAL A 51 -11.41 -0.29 22.40
CA VAL A 51 -10.54 0.63 21.66
C VAL A 51 -10.92 2.07 21.98
N GLY A 52 -10.03 3.02 21.70
CA GLY A 52 -10.26 4.45 21.98
C GLY A 52 -11.30 5.09 21.06
N VAL A 53 -12.56 4.67 21.15
CA VAL A 53 -13.73 5.20 20.44
C VAL A 53 -14.69 5.90 21.40
N GLU A 54 -15.42 6.89 20.91
CA GLU A 54 -16.39 7.64 21.72
C GLU A 54 -17.74 6.91 21.84
N ALA A 55 -18.11 6.12 20.84
CA ALA A 55 -19.34 5.33 20.77
C ALA A 55 -19.08 3.92 20.21
N GLU A 56 -20.09 3.04 20.32
CA GLU A 56 -20.04 1.69 19.78
C GLU A 56 -19.77 1.71 18.26
N VAL A 57 -18.76 0.94 17.84
CA VAL A 57 -18.45 0.64 16.44
C VAL A 57 -18.75 -0.83 16.18
N ARG A 58 -19.51 -1.12 15.13
CA ARG A 58 -19.83 -2.49 14.73
C ARG A 58 -19.24 -2.81 13.38
N ILE A 59 -18.49 -3.90 13.30
CA ILE A 59 -17.94 -4.43 12.05
C ILE A 59 -18.67 -5.73 11.76
N VAL A 60 -19.43 -5.77 10.67
CA VAL A 60 -20.18 -6.95 10.23
C VAL A 60 -19.62 -7.41 8.90
N ARG A 61 -19.29 -8.69 8.76
CA ARG A 61 -18.82 -9.26 7.49
C ARG A 61 -19.96 -9.98 6.77
N ASP A 62 -20.06 -9.78 5.46
CA ASP A 62 -21.01 -10.51 4.61
C ASP A 62 -20.54 -11.95 4.32
N ASP A 63 -21.30 -12.68 3.50
CA ASP A 63 -21.00 -14.06 3.10
C ASP A 63 -19.71 -14.20 2.26
N ARG A 64 -19.16 -13.08 1.78
CA ARG A 64 -17.89 -12.99 1.04
C ARG A 64 -16.75 -12.46 1.91
N GLY A 65 -17.00 -12.20 3.18
CA GLY A 65 -16.04 -11.64 4.11
C GLY A 65 -15.80 -10.13 3.97
N ILE A 66 -16.65 -9.41 3.21
CA ILE A 66 -16.50 -7.96 3.05
C ILE A 66 -16.94 -7.26 4.34
N PRO A 67 -16.09 -6.44 4.99
CA PRO A 67 -16.46 -5.75 6.21
C PRO A 67 -17.34 -4.52 5.94
N HIS A 68 -18.44 -4.43 6.67
CA HIS A 68 -19.32 -3.27 6.77
C HIS A 68 -19.12 -2.64 8.15
N VAL A 69 -18.61 -1.41 8.18
CA VAL A 69 -18.33 -0.67 9.42
C VAL A 69 -19.47 0.31 9.69
N LEU A 70 -20.07 0.22 10.88
CA LEU A 70 -21.14 1.10 11.34
C LEU A 70 -20.69 1.82 12.61
N ALA A 71 -20.83 3.15 12.63
CA ALA A 71 -20.50 3.99 13.78
C ALA A 71 -21.43 5.20 13.86
N GLY A 72 -21.48 5.84 15.03
CA GLY A 72 -22.31 7.03 15.27
C GLY A 72 -21.67 8.36 14.85
N ASN A 73 -20.38 8.36 14.51
CA ASN A 73 -19.63 9.53 14.06
C ASN A 73 -18.45 9.09 13.16
N ASP A 74 -17.87 10.04 12.43
CA ASP A 74 -16.84 9.77 11.43
C ASP A 74 -15.52 9.31 12.05
N VAL A 75 -15.11 9.84 13.19
CA VAL A 75 -13.84 9.43 13.82
C VAL A 75 -13.87 7.96 14.19
N ASP A 76 -14.92 7.54 14.90
CA ASP A 76 -15.12 6.14 15.29
C ASP A 76 -15.29 5.24 14.06
N LEU A 77 -15.95 5.73 13.00
CA LEU A 77 -16.05 5.02 11.71
C LEU A 77 -14.67 4.72 11.13
N PHE A 78 -13.77 5.70 11.11
CA PHE A 78 -12.43 5.54 10.57
C PHE A 78 -11.54 4.65 11.45
N VAL A 79 -11.71 4.68 12.79
CA VAL A 79 -11.09 3.67 13.68
C VAL A 79 -11.54 2.27 13.31
N GLY A 80 -12.85 2.04 13.18
CA GLY A 80 -13.40 0.75 12.76
C GLY A 80 -12.92 0.31 11.38
N PHE A 81 -12.78 1.26 10.45
CA PHE A 81 -12.28 1.01 9.11
C PHE A 81 -10.80 0.59 9.11
N GLY A 82 -9.95 1.30 9.85
CA GLY A 82 -8.55 0.92 10.02
C GLY A 82 -8.38 -0.45 10.65
N LEU A 83 -9.19 -0.75 11.68
CA LEU A 83 -9.18 -2.05 12.35
C LEU A 83 -9.61 -3.18 11.42
N ALA A 84 -10.72 -3.02 10.69
CA ALA A 84 -11.19 -4.02 9.73
C ALA A 84 -10.16 -4.26 8.62
N MET A 85 -9.53 -3.20 8.10
CA MET A 85 -8.50 -3.34 7.08
C MET A 85 -7.26 -4.06 7.61
N ALA A 86 -6.84 -3.78 8.84
CA ALA A 86 -5.71 -4.46 9.46
C ALA A 86 -6.00 -5.94 9.70
N GLN A 87 -7.19 -6.31 10.18
CA GLN A 87 -7.61 -7.71 10.34
C GLN A 87 -7.42 -8.53 9.06
N ASP A 88 -7.72 -7.93 7.91
CA ASP A 88 -7.68 -8.65 6.64
C ASP A 88 -6.32 -8.51 5.92
N ARG A 89 -5.60 -7.40 6.12
CA ARG A 89 -4.50 -6.95 5.24
C ARG A 89 -3.28 -6.36 5.97
N LEU A 90 -3.08 -6.65 7.25
CA LEU A 90 -1.99 -6.04 8.04
C LEU A 90 -0.60 -6.16 7.37
N PHE A 91 -0.22 -7.36 6.88
CA PHE A 91 1.06 -7.53 6.19
C PHE A 91 1.14 -6.69 4.91
N GLN A 92 0.06 -6.66 4.11
CA GLN A 92 -0.01 -5.86 2.89
C GLN A 92 0.15 -4.36 3.21
N LEU A 93 -0.48 -3.86 4.27
CA LEU A 93 -0.34 -2.47 4.72
C LEU A 93 1.11 -2.14 5.09
N ASP A 94 1.77 -3.00 5.86
CA ASP A 94 3.17 -2.78 6.24
C ASP A 94 4.12 -2.86 5.03
N TYR A 95 3.90 -3.84 4.15
CA TYR A 95 4.64 -3.96 2.90
C TYR A 95 4.55 -2.69 2.05
N LEU A 96 3.34 -2.16 1.86
CA LEU A 96 3.11 -0.95 1.08
C LEU A 96 3.70 0.29 1.76
N ARG A 97 3.59 0.39 3.09
CA ARG A 97 4.25 1.44 3.87
C ARG A 97 5.76 1.43 3.65
N ARG A 98 6.39 0.26 3.78
CA ARG A 98 7.83 0.10 3.55
C ARG A 98 8.22 0.42 2.13
N LYS A 99 7.40 0.05 1.15
CA LYS A 99 7.59 0.39 -0.26
C LYS A 99 7.60 1.90 -0.49
N GLY A 100 6.63 2.63 0.07
CA GLY A 100 6.57 4.09 -0.03
C GLY A 100 7.67 4.81 0.75
N LEU A 101 8.09 4.27 1.89
CA LEU A 101 9.18 4.83 2.69
C LEU A 101 10.59 4.47 2.18
N GLY A 102 10.69 3.52 1.23
CA GLY A 102 11.95 2.93 0.81
C GLY A 102 12.66 2.21 1.96
N ARG A 103 12.00 1.19 2.52
CA ARG A 103 12.43 0.33 3.63
C ARG A 103 12.13 -1.16 3.40
N LEU A 104 11.86 -1.59 2.16
CA LEU A 104 11.58 -2.99 1.83
C LEU A 104 12.81 -3.88 1.99
N ALA A 105 14.02 -3.36 1.74
CA ALA A 105 15.26 -4.12 1.90
C ALA A 105 15.50 -4.56 3.35
N GLU A 106 14.86 -3.90 4.33
CA GLU A 106 14.90 -4.32 5.74
C GLU A 106 14.27 -5.70 5.97
N ILE A 107 13.28 -6.10 5.14
CA ILE A 107 12.56 -7.37 5.28
C ILE A 107 12.78 -8.33 4.11
N LEU A 108 13.16 -7.83 2.93
CA LEU A 108 13.43 -8.65 1.73
C LEU A 108 14.92 -8.75 1.38
N GLY A 109 15.81 -8.07 2.10
CA GLY A 109 17.23 -8.02 1.78
C GLY A 109 17.48 -7.35 0.42
N SER A 110 18.38 -7.94 -0.39
CA SER A 110 18.77 -7.40 -1.70
C SER A 110 17.61 -7.22 -2.66
N ASP A 111 16.56 -8.04 -2.55
CA ASP A 111 15.43 -8.03 -3.48
C ASP A 111 14.55 -6.78 -3.31
N GLY A 112 14.62 -6.13 -2.14
CA GLY A 112 13.94 -4.85 -1.89
C GLY A 112 14.76 -3.61 -2.27
N LEU A 113 16.07 -3.76 -2.54
CA LEU A 113 16.99 -2.63 -2.63
C LEU A 113 16.69 -1.67 -3.78
N GLU A 114 16.37 -2.20 -4.96
CA GLU A 114 16.08 -1.35 -6.13
C GLU A 114 14.84 -0.48 -5.90
N ILE A 115 13.81 -1.05 -5.28
CA ILE A 115 12.58 -0.33 -4.95
C ILE A 115 12.87 0.76 -3.93
N ASP A 116 13.65 0.46 -2.90
CA ASP A 116 14.03 1.44 -1.88
C ASP A 116 14.83 2.61 -2.48
N LEU A 117 15.79 2.31 -3.36
CA LEU A 117 16.56 3.33 -4.05
C LEU A 117 15.67 4.25 -4.87
N ILE A 118 14.70 3.71 -5.61
CA ILE A 118 13.74 4.51 -6.39
C ILE A 118 12.91 5.40 -5.46
N ALA A 119 12.29 4.82 -4.42
CA ALA A 119 11.45 5.56 -3.48
C ALA A 119 12.21 6.72 -2.81
N ARG A 120 13.47 6.48 -2.41
CA ARG A 120 14.35 7.49 -1.79
C ARG A 120 14.87 8.52 -2.79
N THR A 121 15.14 8.12 -4.03
CA THR A 121 15.60 9.02 -5.11
C THR A 121 14.51 10.00 -5.49
N VAL A 122 13.28 9.51 -5.67
CA VAL A 122 12.10 10.36 -5.91
C VAL A 122 11.79 11.18 -4.65
N GLY A 123 12.04 10.61 -3.47
CA GLY A 123 11.80 11.25 -2.18
C GLY A 123 10.36 11.08 -1.70
N LEU A 124 9.72 9.94 -1.99
CA LEU A 124 8.32 9.65 -1.64
C LEU A 124 8.05 9.86 -0.14
N ASN A 125 8.99 9.45 0.71
CA ASN A 125 8.91 9.66 2.15
C ASN A 125 8.86 11.16 2.56
N ARG A 126 9.66 12.00 1.90
CA ARG A 126 9.68 13.45 2.15
C ARG A 126 8.41 14.12 1.62
N ILE A 127 7.92 13.66 0.48
CA ILE A 127 6.66 14.14 -0.11
C ILE A 127 5.49 13.82 0.82
N ALA A 128 5.41 12.58 1.32
CA ALA A 128 4.37 12.18 2.28
C ALA A 128 4.41 13.02 3.57
N ALA A 129 5.60 13.28 4.11
CA ALA A 129 5.76 14.13 5.29
C ALA A 129 5.35 15.59 5.01
N ALA A 130 5.68 16.15 3.85
CA ALA A 130 5.23 17.50 3.48
C ALA A 130 3.70 17.56 3.32
N HIS A 131 3.11 16.57 2.63
CA HIS A 131 1.66 16.50 2.44
C HIS A 131 0.92 16.40 3.78
N TRP A 132 1.49 15.70 4.77
CA TRP A 132 0.91 15.60 6.11
C TRP A 132 0.74 16.98 6.76
N GLU A 133 1.75 17.84 6.66
CA GLU A 133 1.73 19.20 7.20
C GLU A 133 0.67 20.09 6.51
N ASP A 134 0.41 19.83 5.24
CA ASP A 134 -0.54 20.59 4.41
C ASP A 134 -1.99 20.04 4.45
N LEU A 135 -2.23 18.89 5.11
CA LEU A 135 -3.57 18.33 5.20
C LEU A 135 -4.54 19.25 5.97
N PRO A 136 -5.79 19.42 5.49
CA PRO A 136 -6.86 20.02 6.28
C PRO A 136 -7.02 19.27 7.62
N GLU A 137 -7.36 20.02 8.68
CA GLU A 137 -7.48 19.48 10.05
C GLU A 137 -8.43 18.27 10.13
N GLU A 138 -9.57 18.35 9.44
CA GLU A 138 -10.54 17.25 9.38
C GLU A 138 -9.93 15.99 8.75
N THR A 139 -9.25 16.11 7.61
CA THR A 139 -8.59 14.99 6.94
C THR A 139 -7.48 14.40 7.79
N ARG A 140 -6.69 15.25 8.47
CA ARG A 140 -5.65 14.82 9.40
C ARG A 140 -6.25 13.98 10.53
N ARG A 141 -7.33 14.47 11.16
CA ARG A 141 -8.03 13.79 12.25
C ARG A 141 -8.58 12.42 11.83
N LEU A 142 -9.22 12.33 10.65
CA LEU A 142 -9.75 11.05 10.16
C LEU A 142 -8.63 10.06 9.75
N THR A 143 -7.51 10.57 9.23
CA THR A 143 -6.35 9.76 8.86
C THR A 143 -5.64 9.20 10.12
N GLU A 144 -5.52 10.01 11.17
CA GLU A 144 -5.07 9.56 12.49
C GLU A 144 -6.00 8.49 13.07
N ALA A 145 -7.32 8.70 13.02
CA ALA A 145 -8.30 7.73 13.49
C ALA A 145 -8.15 6.38 12.76
N PHE A 146 -7.94 6.40 11.44
CA PHE A 146 -7.66 5.19 10.68
C PHE A 146 -6.38 4.48 11.13
N ALA A 147 -5.28 5.23 11.32
CA ALA A 147 -4.03 4.67 11.85
C ALA A 147 -4.22 4.09 13.26
N SER A 148 -5.00 4.74 14.12
CA SER A 148 -5.35 4.22 15.45
C SER A 148 -6.12 2.91 15.38
N GLY A 149 -7.02 2.73 14.40
CA GLY A 149 -7.69 1.45 14.15
C GLY A 149 -6.72 0.33 13.79
N ILE A 150 -5.74 0.61 12.91
CA ILE A 150 -4.69 -0.35 12.56
C ILE A 150 -3.87 -0.73 13.80
N ASN A 151 -3.47 0.27 14.59
CA ASN A 151 -2.67 0.06 15.80
C ASN A 151 -3.45 -0.72 16.86
N ALA A 152 -4.74 -0.47 17.01
CA ALA A 152 -5.59 -1.25 17.91
C ALA A 152 -5.61 -2.74 17.53
N HIS A 153 -5.62 -3.06 16.24
CA HIS A 153 -5.49 -4.44 15.80
C HIS A 153 -4.10 -5.01 16.15
N ILE A 154 -3.02 -4.29 15.81
CA ILE A 154 -1.64 -4.68 16.15
C ILE A 154 -1.50 -4.99 17.65
N ASP A 155 -2.03 -4.13 18.51
CA ASP A 155 -1.96 -4.26 19.96
C ASP A 155 -2.84 -5.40 20.50
N SER A 156 -3.90 -5.77 19.77
CA SER A 156 -4.80 -6.87 20.15
C SER A 156 -4.27 -8.27 19.81
N LEU A 157 -3.26 -8.36 18.94
CA LEU A 157 -2.79 -9.65 18.43
C LEU A 157 -2.05 -10.46 19.50
N PRO A 158 -2.48 -11.71 19.77
CA PRO A 158 -1.69 -12.61 20.61
C PRO A 158 -0.39 -13.01 19.90
N GLU A 159 0.56 -13.58 20.65
CA GLU A 159 1.88 -13.97 20.12
C GLU A 159 1.79 -14.92 18.91
N GLU A 160 0.77 -15.78 18.88
CA GLU A 160 0.49 -16.75 17.82
C GLU A 160 -0.58 -16.28 16.84
N GLY A 161 -1.07 -15.03 16.96
CA GLY A 161 -2.15 -14.50 16.12
C GLY A 161 -1.68 -13.73 14.89
N TRP A 162 -0.37 -13.52 14.73
CA TRP A 162 0.17 -12.69 13.65
C TRP A 162 -0.06 -13.32 12.27
N PRO A 163 -0.27 -12.50 11.21
CA PRO A 163 -0.21 -12.99 9.84
C PRO A 163 1.09 -13.77 9.57
N VAL A 164 0.98 -14.87 8.82
CA VAL A 164 2.08 -15.84 8.63
C VAL A 164 3.33 -15.21 8.02
N GLU A 165 3.18 -14.17 7.22
CA GLU A 165 4.26 -13.46 6.57
C GLU A 165 5.23 -12.80 7.57
N PHE A 166 4.73 -12.33 8.71
CA PHE A 166 5.57 -11.77 9.77
C PHE A 166 6.44 -12.83 10.45
N ASP A 167 5.95 -14.07 10.55
CA ASP A 167 6.71 -15.19 11.11
C ASP A 167 7.69 -15.78 10.09
N LEU A 168 7.30 -15.85 8.81
CA LEU A 168 8.19 -16.23 7.71
C LEU A 168 9.39 -15.28 7.59
N LEU A 169 9.15 -13.98 7.62
CA LEU A 169 10.19 -12.95 7.47
C LEU A 169 10.83 -12.53 8.81
N ASP A 170 10.46 -13.20 9.90
CA ASP A 170 10.93 -12.97 11.27
C ASP A 170 10.98 -11.50 11.72
N TYR A 171 9.88 -10.78 11.57
CA TYR A 171 9.76 -9.40 12.05
C TYR A 171 8.35 -9.09 12.56
N ARG A 172 8.18 -7.90 13.13
CA ARG A 172 6.88 -7.32 13.49
C ARG A 172 6.80 -5.88 12.98
N PRO A 173 5.63 -5.40 12.56
CA PRO A 173 5.48 -4.05 12.05
C PRO A 173 5.60 -3.02 13.18
N GLU A 174 6.10 -1.83 12.86
CA GLU A 174 6.05 -0.68 13.77
C GLU A 174 4.61 -0.12 13.82
N PRO A 175 4.20 0.59 14.89
CA PRO A 175 2.93 1.31 14.89
C PRO A 175 2.80 2.25 13.68
N PHE A 176 1.60 2.37 13.14
CA PHE A 176 1.27 3.24 12.02
C PHE A 176 1.00 4.67 12.49
N SER A 177 1.45 5.62 11.66
CA SER A 177 1.14 7.04 11.76
C SER A 177 0.37 7.51 10.53
N GLY A 178 -0.21 8.71 10.58
CA GLY A 178 -0.87 9.30 9.41
C GLY A 178 0.10 9.54 8.23
N VAL A 179 1.36 9.88 8.52
CA VAL A 179 2.41 10.01 7.50
C VAL A 179 2.65 8.70 6.76
N ASP A 180 2.57 7.56 7.45
CA ASP A 180 2.73 6.25 6.83
C ASP A 180 1.63 5.95 5.81
N LEU A 181 0.40 6.35 6.11
CA LEU A 181 -0.74 6.21 5.20
C LEU A 181 -0.56 7.08 3.96
N LEU A 182 -0.03 8.31 4.13
CA LEU A 182 0.34 9.16 3.00
C LEU A 182 1.54 8.62 2.21
N ALA A 183 2.45 7.89 2.84
CA ALA A 183 3.54 7.23 2.13
C ALA A 183 3.02 6.14 1.19
N ILE A 184 2.00 5.38 1.63
CA ILE A 184 1.29 4.41 0.77
C ILE A 184 0.61 5.14 -0.40
N GLU A 185 -0.17 6.18 -0.13
CA GLU A 185 -0.84 6.98 -1.17
C GLU A 185 0.15 7.56 -2.19
N THR A 186 1.23 8.15 -1.71
CA THR A 186 2.26 8.78 -2.54
C THR A 186 3.01 7.75 -3.39
N GLU A 187 3.24 6.55 -2.87
CA GLU A 187 3.77 5.42 -3.65
C GLU A 187 2.80 4.99 -4.75
N PHE A 188 1.51 4.84 -4.44
CA PHE A 188 0.50 4.52 -5.44
C PHE A 188 0.41 5.58 -6.53
N ARG A 189 0.43 6.86 -6.16
CA ARG A 189 0.47 7.98 -7.10
C ARG A 189 1.67 7.87 -8.02
N TRP A 190 2.88 7.67 -7.47
CA TRP A 190 4.08 7.46 -8.27
C TRP A 190 3.96 6.24 -9.19
N TYR A 191 3.52 5.09 -8.68
CA TYR A 191 3.35 3.87 -9.46
C TYR A 191 2.39 4.03 -10.66
N LEU A 192 1.33 4.82 -10.50
CA LEU A 192 0.32 5.03 -11.54
C LEU A 192 0.70 6.11 -12.55
N THR A 193 1.42 7.17 -12.13
CA THR A 193 1.67 8.34 -13.00
C THR A 193 3.15 8.61 -13.30
N GLY A 194 4.04 8.38 -12.34
CA GLY A 194 5.46 8.70 -12.41
C GLY A 194 6.28 7.45 -12.66
N ARG A 195 6.55 7.09 -13.91
CA ARG A 195 7.46 5.97 -14.22
C ARG A 195 8.69 6.51 -14.94
N PHE A 196 9.88 6.18 -14.44
CA PHE A 196 11.13 6.56 -15.10
C PHE A 196 11.16 6.22 -16.59
N PRO A 197 10.66 5.07 -17.07
CA PRO A 197 10.55 4.83 -18.51
C PRO A 197 9.75 5.92 -19.25
N VAL A 198 8.63 6.38 -18.70
CA VAL A 198 7.80 7.43 -19.33
C VAL A 198 8.55 8.78 -19.37
N ILE A 199 9.34 9.08 -18.34
CA ILE A 199 10.12 10.34 -18.27
C ILE A 199 11.39 10.27 -19.12
N VAL A 200 12.10 9.15 -19.08
CA VAL A 200 13.45 8.97 -19.63
C VAL A 200 13.42 8.54 -21.10
N LEU A 201 12.43 7.75 -21.52
CA LEU A 201 12.39 7.26 -22.90
C LEU A 201 12.26 8.38 -23.95
N PRO A 202 11.40 9.41 -23.78
CA PRO A 202 11.35 10.54 -24.71
C PRO A 202 12.71 11.25 -24.84
N GLU A 203 13.40 11.47 -23.72
CA GLU A 203 14.72 12.11 -23.71
C GLU A 203 15.78 11.21 -24.34
N LEU A 204 15.75 9.91 -24.08
CA LEU A 204 16.66 8.95 -24.72
C LEU A 204 16.41 8.89 -26.23
N ALA A 205 15.16 8.86 -26.66
CA ALA A 205 14.78 8.89 -28.06
C ALA A 205 15.30 10.16 -28.73
N ARG A 206 15.11 11.33 -28.09
CA ARG A 206 15.66 12.61 -28.58
C ARG A 206 17.16 12.56 -28.78
N ARG A 207 17.93 12.06 -27.79
CA ARG A 207 19.40 11.96 -27.89
C ARG A 207 19.87 11.00 -28.97
N ARG A 208 19.10 9.95 -29.29
CA ARG A 208 19.47 8.92 -30.26
C ARG A 208 19.03 9.23 -31.68
N LEU A 209 17.85 9.83 -31.83
CA LEU A 209 17.24 10.11 -33.13
C LEU A 209 17.55 11.54 -33.61
N GLY A 210 17.91 12.44 -32.69
CA GLY A 210 18.04 13.88 -32.95
C GLY A 210 16.66 14.56 -33.06
N ASP A 211 16.69 15.89 -33.13
CA ASP A 211 15.49 16.69 -33.37
C ASP A 211 15.09 16.55 -34.84
N GLY A 212 14.07 15.73 -35.13
CA GLY A 212 13.63 15.47 -36.49
C GLY A 212 12.46 14.49 -36.62
N PRO A 213 12.10 14.10 -37.87
CA PRO A 213 10.86 13.37 -38.15
C PRO A 213 10.74 12.02 -37.44
N LEU A 214 11.86 11.36 -37.13
CA LEU A 214 11.86 10.10 -36.39
C LEU A 214 11.50 10.27 -34.92
N LEU A 215 11.92 11.38 -34.29
CA LEU A 215 11.51 11.71 -32.94
C LEU A 215 10.02 12.07 -32.89
N ASP A 216 9.54 12.84 -33.87
CA ASP A 216 8.11 13.18 -33.97
C ASP A 216 7.24 11.92 -34.13
N ALA A 217 7.65 11.00 -35.00
CA ALA A 217 6.96 9.73 -35.17
C ALA A 217 6.99 8.86 -33.90
N TYR A 218 8.11 8.86 -33.16
CA TYR A 218 8.21 8.16 -31.88
C TYR A 218 7.26 8.72 -30.82
N LEU A 219 7.20 10.05 -30.67
CA LEU A 219 6.36 10.70 -29.67
C LEU A 219 4.86 10.64 -30.00
N ARG A 220 4.50 10.56 -31.28
CA ARG A 220 3.10 10.59 -31.75
C ARG A 220 2.59 9.24 -32.26
N GLY A 221 3.34 8.16 -32.07
CA GLY A 221 3.00 6.84 -32.60
C GLY A 221 1.64 6.30 -32.12
N GLU A 222 1.19 6.71 -30.93
CA GLU A 222 -0.11 6.36 -30.34
C GLU A 222 -1.06 7.56 -30.28
N GLN A 223 -0.77 8.65 -31.00
CA GLN A 223 -1.69 9.77 -31.12
C GLN A 223 -2.85 9.35 -32.05
N GLU A 224 -3.80 8.60 -31.51
CA GLU A 224 -5.06 8.33 -32.20
C GLU A 224 -5.95 9.58 -32.20
N ASP A 225 -6.79 9.72 -33.24
CA ASP A 225 -7.81 10.76 -33.31
C ASP A 225 -9.00 10.51 -32.35
N GLU A 226 -8.94 9.44 -31.55
CA GLU A 226 -9.98 9.03 -30.61
C GLU A 226 -9.83 9.74 -29.25
N ALA A 227 -10.26 11.00 -29.20
CA ALA A 227 -10.46 11.68 -27.92
C ALA A 227 -11.72 11.16 -27.21
N ILE A 228 -11.67 11.02 -25.87
CA ILE A 228 -12.85 10.69 -25.04
C ILE A 228 -13.99 11.69 -25.28
N PHE A 229 -13.64 12.95 -25.50
CA PHE A 229 -14.58 13.99 -25.88
C PHE A 229 -14.60 14.15 -27.40
N PRO A 230 -15.78 14.10 -28.04
CA PRO A 230 -15.87 14.41 -29.46
C PRO A 230 -15.38 15.83 -29.74
N ALA A 231 -14.78 16.01 -30.91
CA ALA A 231 -14.33 17.32 -31.36
C ALA A 231 -15.46 18.36 -31.27
N GLY A 232 -15.17 19.51 -30.67
CA GLY A 232 -16.12 20.61 -30.51
C GLY A 232 -17.12 20.48 -29.35
N VAL A 233 -17.14 19.36 -28.61
CA VAL A 233 -17.99 19.21 -27.40
C VAL A 233 -17.42 19.98 -26.22
N TRP A 234 -16.09 19.98 -26.06
CA TRP A 234 -15.46 20.82 -25.07
C TRP A 234 -15.28 22.24 -25.62
N VAL A 235 -16.05 23.17 -25.06
CA VAL A 235 -15.88 24.60 -25.29
C VAL A 235 -15.12 25.15 -24.08
N ARG A 236 -13.95 25.73 -24.34
CA ARG A 236 -13.16 26.42 -23.31
C ARG A 236 -14.06 27.44 -22.58
N PRO A 237 -14.21 27.37 -21.25
CA PRO A 237 -14.97 28.38 -20.52
C PRO A 237 -14.36 29.76 -20.78
N PRO A 238 -15.17 30.79 -21.11
CA PRO A 238 -14.66 32.15 -21.18
C PRO A 238 -14.17 32.58 -19.79
N GLY A 239 -12.86 32.83 -19.65
CA GLY A 239 -12.22 33.22 -18.38
C GLY A 239 -11.28 32.17 -17.75
N GLY A 240 -10.98 31.06 -18.43
CA GLY A 240 -9.93 30.13 -17.98
C GLY A 240 -8.55 30.68 -18.29
N ASP A 241 -7.90 31.30 -17.30
CA ASP A 241 -6.52 31.81 -17.32
C ASP A 241 -5.49 30.68 -17.38
N SER A 242 -5.43 29.97 -18.50
CA SER A 242 -4.21 29.23 -18.85
C SER A 242 -3.73 29.62 -20.24
N ASP A 243 -2.76 30.51 -20.33
CA ASP A 243 -2.02 30.72 -21.57
C ASP A 243 -1.37 29.37 -21.97
N PRO A 244 -1.42 28.92 -23.22
CA PRO A 244 -0.62 27.75 -23.67
C PRO A 244 0.90 27.91 -23.46
N THR A 245 1.38 29.11 -23.10
CA THR A 245 2.75 29.37 -22.62
C THR A 245 2.93 29.23 -21.11
N ASP A 246 1.85 29.02 -20.35
CA ASP A 246 1.93 28.81 -18.92
C ASP A 246 2.71 27.53 -18.62
N PRO A 247 3.58 27.57 -17.60
CA PRO A 247 4.37 26.41 -17.24
C PRO A 247 3.45 25.27 -16.81
N VAL A 248 3.72 24.08 -17.34
CA VAL A 248 3.06 22.84 -16.94
C VAL A 248 3.12 22.72 -15.41
N GLY A 249 1.96 22.72 -14.75
CA GLY A 249 1.84 22.66 -13.28
C GLY A 249 1.48 23.99 -12.59
N ALA A 250 1.25 25.08 -13.32
CA ALA A 250 0.62 26.27 -12.75
C ALA A 250 -0.80 25.94 -12.26
N VAL A 251 -1.08 26.20 -10.98
CA VAL A 251 -2.41 26.00 -10.39
C VAL A 251 -3.33 27.10 -10.92
N VAL A 252 -4.48 26.71 -11.45
CA VAL A 252 -5.52 27.66 -11.89
C VAL A 252 -6.42 27.96 -10.69
N GLY A 253 -6.24 29.15 -10.09
CA GLY A 253 -7.15 29.73 -9.08
C GLY A 253 -6.55 29.87 -7.67
N ASP A 254 -6.72 31.07 -7.10
CA ASP A 254 -6.87 31.33 -5.66
C ASP A 254 -8.35 31.16 -5.25
#